data_AF-A0AAV6DKB5-F1
#
_entry.id   AF-A0AAV6DKB5-F1
#
_cell.length_a   1.000
_cell.length_b   1.000
_cell.length_c   1.000
_cell.angle_alpha   90.00
_cell.angle_beta   90.00
_cell.angle_gamma   90.00
#
_symmetry.space_group_name_H-M   'P 1'
#
loop_
_entity.id
_entity.type
_entity.pdbx_description
1 polymer ?
#
loop_
_entity_poly.entity_id
_entity_poly.type
_entity_poly.pdbx_seq_one_letter_code
_entity_poly.pdbx_strand_id
1 'polypeptide(L)'
;MADHHAVASAPHGGGGGHATVRTYINVAIALAIITAVEVATLYIPGIPSTVLVLSLLAMSAIKFFLVVGFFMHLKYDHPVMRALFVGPLIIAIAIILAVMALFSAFVLLPRVVL
;
A
#
# COMPACT_ATOMS: atom_id res chain seq x y z
N MET A 1 37.76 36.39 32.45
CA MET A 1 36.60 37.23 32.10
C MET A 1 36.05 36.64 30.81
N ALA A 2 34.85 36.09 30.82
CA ALA A 2 34.32 35.28 29.72
C ALA A 2 34.02 36.12 28.47
N ASP A 3 34.52 35.67 27.32
CA ASP A 3 34.14 36.19 26.01
C ASP A 3 32.72 35.72 25.66
N HIS A 4 31.82 36.69 25.53
CA HIS A 4 30.46 36.50 25.04
C HIS A 4 30.47 36.25 23.53
N HIS A 5 30.68 35.00 23.12
CA HIS A 5 30.30 34.56 21.77
C HIS A 5 28.80 34.25 21.73
N ALA A 6 28.01 35.29 21.44
CA ALA A 6 26.64 35.16 20.98
C ALA A 6 26.67 34.52 19.58
N VAL A 7 26.58 33.20 19.51
CA VAL A 7 26.35 32.48 18.25
C VAL A 7 24.86 32.62 17.93
N ALA A 8 24.56 33.54 17.02
CA ALA A 8 23.27 33.64 16.37
C ALA A 8 22.92 32.30 15.72
N SER A 9 21.85 31.66 16.18
CA SER A 9 21.29 30.44 15.60
C SER A 9 20.73 30.73 14.20
N ALA A 10 21.58 30.60 13.17
CA ALA A 10 21.15 30.63 11.78
C ALA A 10 20.17 29.47 11.49
N PRO A 11 19.06 29.70 10.76
CA PRO A 11 18.14 28.65 10.40
C PRO A 11 18.85 27.70 9.43
N HIS A 12 19.17 26.48 9.90
CA HIS A 12 19.74 25.45 9.07
C HIS A 12 18.65 24.89 8.16
N GLY A 13 18.41 25.58 7.04
CA GLY A 13 17.76 25.02 5.86
C GLY A 13 18.70 24.01 5.21
N GLY A 14 18.65 22.77 5.66
CA GLY A 14 19.42 21.66 5.10
C GLY A 14 18.59 20.86 4.09
N GLY A 15 18.78 21.15 2.80
CA GLY A 15 18.41 20.26 1.71
C GLY A 15 19.36 19.07 1.66
N GLY A 16 18.84 17.85 1.77
CA GLY A 16 19.65 16.64 1.69
C GLY A 16 18.81 15.37 1.63
N GLY A 17 18.73 14.76 0.44
CA GLY A 17 18.80 13.32 0.17
C GLY A 17 17.82 12.31 0.80
N HIS A 18 17.03 12.67 1.81
CA HIS A 18 16.04 11.76 2.41
C HIS A 18 14.70 11.96 1.73
N ALA A 19 13.92 10.89 1.52
CA ALA A 19 12.52 11.03 1.09
C ALA A 19 11.84 12.00 2.07
N THR A 20 11.63 13.24 1.61
CA THR A 20 11.19 14.34 2.45
C THR A 20 9.91 13.91 3.14
N VAL A 21 9.72 14.27 4.41
CA VAL A 21 8.47 14.05 5.16
C VAL A 21 7.20 14.32 4.32
N ARG A 22 7.29 15.28 3.40
CA ARG A 22 6.31 15.57 2.34
C ARG A 22 5.89 14.36 1.49
N THR A 23 6.79 13.48 1.07
CA THR A 23 6.46 12.26 0.32
C THR A 23 5.57 11.33 1.13
N TYR A 24 5.91 11.09 2.39
CA TYR A 24 5.11 10.24 3.28
C TYR A 24 3.73 10.84 3.56
N ILE A 25 3.66 12.16 3.76
CA ILE A 25 2.38 12.88 3.90
C ILE A 25 1.53 12.73 2.63
N ASN A 26 2.11 12.90 1.45
CA ASN A 26 1.37 12.76 0.19
C ASN A 26 0.82 11.34 0.01
N VAL A 27 1.60 10.31 0.37
CA VAL A 27 1.15 8.91 0.30
C VAL A 27 0.06 8.64 1.35
N ALA A 28 0.16 9.18 2.56
CA ALA A 28 -0.88 9.09 3.58
C ALA A 28 -2.20 9.69 3.09
N ILE A 29 -2.16 10.88 2.48
CA ILE A 29 -3.34 11.54 1.91
C ILE A 29 -3.95 10.68 0.80
N ALA A 30 -3.13 10.13 -0.12
CA ALA A 30 -3.62 9.23 -1.16
C ALA A 30 -4.31 8.00 -0.56
N LEU A 31 -3.72 7.35 0.43
CA LEU A 31 -4.32 6.20 1.12
C LEU A 31 -5.64 6.56 1.81
N ALA A 32 -5.71 7.74 2.43
CA ALA A 32 -6.93 8.23 3.05
C ALA A 32 -8.06 8.43 2.03
N ILE A 33 -7.75 9.05 0.87
CA ILE A 33 -8.71 9.23 -0.23
C ILE A 33 -9.22 7.88 -0.74
N ILE A 34 -8.30 6.94 -1.02
CA ILE A 34 -8.67 5.60 -1.50
C ILE A 34 -9.58 4.90 -0.46
N THR A 35 -9.31 5.10 0.83
CA THR A 35 -10.12 4.53 1.91
C THR A 35 -11.49 5.17 2.02
N ALA A 36 -11.59 6.49 1.86
CA ALA A 36 -12.87 7.18 1.81
C ALA A 36 -13.73 6.69 0.62
N VAL A 37 -13.11 6.50 -0.55
CA VAL A 37 -13.78 5.94 -1.75
C VAL A 37 -14.26 4.50 -1.50
N GLU A 38 -13.45 3.69 -0.81
CA GLU A 38 -13.82 2.31 -0.46
C GLU A 38 -15.06 2.28 0.43
N VAL A 39 -15.08 3.08 1.50
CA VAL A 39 -16.23 3.22 2.39
C VAL A 39 -17.44 3.70 1.60
N ALA A 40 -17.30 4.73 0.76
CA ALA A 40 -18.40 5.21 -0.07
C ALA A 40 -18.96 4.11 -0.99
N THR A 41 -18.09 3.30 -1.61
CA THR A 41 -18.49 2.20 -2.50
C THR A 41 -19.26 1.11 -1.75
N LEU A 42 -18.95 0.85 -0.48
CA LEU A 42 -19.66 -0.11 0.35
C LEU A 42 -21.04 0.38 0.81
N TYR A 43 -21.23 1.71 0.96
CA TYR A 43 -22.47 2.30 1.47
C TYR A 43 -23.46 2.70 0.37
N ILE A 44 -23.01 2.86 -0.89
CA ILE A 44 -23.89 3.23 -2.01
C ILE A 44 -24.57 1.97 -2.57
N PRO A 45 -25.90 1.83 -2.45
CA PRO A 45 -26.63 0.74 -3.08
C PRO A 45 -26.69 0.93 -4.61
N GLY A 46 -26.74 -0.18 -5.36
CA GLY A 46 -26.93 -0.16 -6.83
C GLY A 46 -25.71 -0.55 -7.66
N ILE A 47 -24.57 -0.87 -7.02
CA ILE A 47 -23.38 -1.38 -7.70
C ILE A 47 -23.52 -2.90 -7.90
N PRO A 48 -23.33 -3.44 -9.12
CA PRO A 48 -23.32 -4.88 -9.36
C PRO A 48 -22.28 -5.58 -8.48
N SER A 49 -22.64 -6.72 -7.89
CA SER A 49 -21.79 -7.45 -6.94
C SER A 49 -20.40 -7.78 -7.49
N THR A 50 -20.30 -8.20 -8.75
CA THR A 50 -19.02 -8.46 -9.41
C THR A 50 -18.15 -7.21 -9.53
N VAL A 51 -18.76 -6.08 -9.89
CA VAL A 51 -18.05 -4.79 -10.04
C VAL A 51 -17.58 -4.29 -8.68
N LEU A 52 -18.40 -4.43 -7.64
CA LEU A 52 -18.05 -4.08 -6.28
C LEU A 52 -16.87 -4.92 -5.78
N VAL A 53 -16.92 -6.25 -5.93
CA VAL A 53 -15.81 -7.11 -5.50
C VAL A 53 -14.51 -6.76 -6.24
N LEU A 54 -14.58 -6.54 -7.55
CA LEU A 54 -13.41 -6.22 -8.36
C LEU A 54 -12.82 -4.84 -8.01
N SER A 55 -13.66 -3.83 -7.79
CA SER A 55 -13.18 -2.49 -7.41
C SER A 55 -12.55 -2.47 -6.02
N LEU A 56 -13.16 -3.16 -5.05
CA LEU A 56 -12.65 -3.32 -3.70
C LEU A 56 -11.31 -4.06 -3.69
N LEU A 57 -11.20 -5.12 -4.50
CA LEU A 57 -9.95 -5.88 -4.66
C LEU A 57 -8.84 -5.02 -5.29
N ALA A 58 -9.16 -4.24 -6.33
CA ALA A 58 -8.22 -3.35 -6.98
C ALA A 58 -7.73 -2.23 -6.04
N MET A 59 -8.65 -1.56 -5.33
CA MET A 59 -8.31 -0.54 -4.34
C MET A 59 -7.45 -1.11 -3.21
N SER A 60 -7.77 -2.31 -2.71
CA SER A 60 -6.98 -3.01 -1.69
C SER A 60 -5.57 -3.33 -2.18
N ALA A 61 -5.41 -3.83 -3.41
CA ALA A 61 -4.11 -4.09 -4.00
C ALA A 61 -3.27 -2.82 -4.11
N ILE A 62 -3.87 -1.71 -4.58
CA ILE A 62 -3.18 -0.41 -4.68
C ILE A 62 -2.71 0.06 -3.30
N LYS A 63 -3.57 0.00 -2.27
CA LYS A 63 -3.20 0.36 -0.89
C LYS A 63 -2.03 -0.47 -0.41
N PHE A 64 -2.09 -1.78 -0.62
CA PHE A 64 -1.03 -2.70 -0.23
C PHE A 64 0.32 -2.29 -0.83
N PHE A 65 0.39 -2.01 -2.13
CA PHE A 65 1.65 -1.57 -2.76
C PHE A 65 2.14 -0.21 -2.27
N LEU A 66 1.24 0.75 -2.01
CA LEU A 66 1.59 2.04 -1.44
C LEU A 66 2.17 1.90 -0.02
N VAL A 67 1.53 1.10 0.84
CA VAL A 67 1.99 0.86 2.21
C VAL A 67 3.32 0.12 2.21
N VAL A 68 3.45 -0.97 1.46
CA VAL A 68 4.68 -1.77 1.43
C VAL A 68 5.84 -0.98 0.82
N GLY A 69 5.58 -0.26 -0.28
CA GLY A 69 6.61 0.52 -0.95
C GLY A 69 7.12 1.68 -0.11
N PHE A 70 6.23 2.45 0.50
CA PHE A 70 6.61 3.69 1.20
C PHE A 70 6.70 3.51 2.72
N PHE A 71 5.66 3.00 3.39
CA PHE A 71 5.63 2.93 4.86
C PHE A 71 6.36 1.72 5.47
N MET A 72 6.45 0.60 4.76
CA MET A 72 7.32 -0.51 5.16
C MET A 72 8.75 -0.37 4.62
N HIS A 73 9.04 0.76 3.97
CA HIS A 73 10.35 1.13 3.45
C HIS A 73 10.94 0.21 2.38
N LEU A 74 10.19 -0.77 1.86
CA LEU A 74 10.69 -1.77 0.91
C LEU A 74 11.25 -1.17 -0.39
N LYS A 75 10.80 0.05 -0.75
CA LYS A 75 11.34 0.81 -1.89
C LYS A 75 12.77 1.33 -1.65
N TYR A 76 13.13 1.60 -0.40
CA TYR A 76 14.39 2.24 -0.02
C TYR A 76 15.33 1.29 0.76
N ASP A 77 14.88 0.08 1.08
CA ASP A 77 15.60 -0.92 1.87
C ASP A 77 16.44 -1.87 0.98
N HIS A 78 17.29 -2.67 1.61
CA HIS A 78 18.17 -3.64 0.96
C HIS A 78 17.36 -4.74 0.22
N PRO A 79 17.83 -5.23 -0.94
CA PRO A 79 17.11 -6.23 -1.75
C PRO A 79 16.78 -7.53 -0.98
N VAL A 80 17.54 -7.86 0.07
CA VAL A 80 17.29 -9.02 0.93
C VAL A 80 15.98 -8.86 1.73
N MET A 81 15.71 -7.68 2.30
CA MET A 81 14.47 -7.41 3.03
C MET A 81 13.25 -7.44 2.08
N ARG A 82 13.45 -6.92 0.87
CA ARG A 82 12.46 -7.02 -0.20
C ARG A 82 12.16 -8.47 -0.60
N ALA A 83 13.18 -9.31 -0.73
CA ALA A 83 13.00 -10.73 -1.05
C ALA A 83 12.29 -11.50 0.07
N LEU A 84 12.63 -11.22 1.34
CA LEU A 84 11.98 -11.82 2.51
C LEU A 84 10.49 -11.47 2.63
N PHE A 85 10.06 -10.33 2.11
CA PHE A 85 8.65 -9.96 2.04
C PHE A 85 7.95 -10.54 0.80
N VAL A 86 8.56 -10.38 -0.37
CA VAL A 86 7.94 -10.76 -1.66
C VAL A 86 7.90 -12.28 -1.85
N GLY A 87 8.88 -13.03 -1.34
CA GLY A 87 8.92 -14.49 -1.44
C GLY A 87 7.69 -15.17 -0.82
N PRO A 88 7.42 -14.96 0.48
CA PRO A 88 6.21 -15.46 1.14
C PRO A 88 4.93 -14.93 0.52
N LEU A 89 4.90 -13.69 0.04
CA LEU A 89 3.73 -13.12 -0.65
C LEU A 89 3.38 -13.92 -1.92
N ILE A 90 4.37 -14.24 -2.76
CA ILE A 90 4.17 -15.04 -3.97
C ILE A 90 3.69 -16.46 -3.60
N ILE A 91 4.31 -17.07 -2.59
CA ILE A 91 3.93 -18.41 -2.11
C ILE A 91 2.47 -18.39 -1.62
N ALA A 92 2.07 -17.39 -0.84
CA ALA A 92 0.70 -17.25 -0.36
C ALA A 92 -0.31 -17.11 -1.50
N ILE A 93 -0.02 -16.26 -2.50
CA ILE A 93 -0.87 -16.11 -3.68
C ILE A 93 -0.96 -17.45 -4.45
N ALA A 94 0.16 -18.14 -4.64
CA ALA A 94 0.18 -19.43 -5.32
C ALA A 94 -0.64 -20.49 -4.59
N ILE A 95 -0.54 -20.57 -3.26
CA ILE A 95 -1.34 -21.50 -2.45
C ILE A 95 -2.83 -21.16 -2.57
N ILE A 96 -3.20 -19.88 -2.46
CA ILE A 96 -4.60 -19.46 -2.62
C ILE A 96 -5.12 -19.91 -3.99
N LEU A 97 -4.40 -19.61 -5.08
CA LEU A 97 -4.80 -19.99 -6.43
C LEU A 97 -4.86 -21.51 -6.62
N ALA A 98 -3.92 -22.27 -6.06
CA ALA A 98 -3.91 -23.73 -6.11
C ALA A 98 -5.14 -24.32 -5.40
N VAL A 99 -5.50 -23.79 -4.23
CA VAL A 99 -6.69 -24.19 -3.48
C VAL A 99 -7.96 -23.82 -4.25
N MET A 100 -8.05 -22.62 -4.84
CA MET A 100 -9.19 -22.24 -5.66
C MET A 100 -9.37 -23.16 -6.88
N ALA A 101 -8.26 -23.52 -7.54
CA ALA A 101 -8.25 -24.45 -8.67
C ALA A 101 -8.66 -25.87 -8.23
N LEU A 102 -8.18 -26.35 -7.09
CA LEU A 102 -8.52 -27.68 -6.55
C LEU A 102 -10.03 -27.84 -6.32
N PHE A 103 -10.70 -26.80 -5.80
CA PHE A 103 -12.14 -26.81 -5.57
C PHE A 103 -12.97 -26.26 -6.74
N SER A 104 -12.34 -25.90 -7.86
CA SER A 104 -12.97 -25.22 -9.00
C SER A 104 -13.84 -24.01 -8.60
N ALA A 105 -13.44 -23.32 -7.51
CA ALA A 105 -14.25 -22.32 -6.83
C ALA A 105 -13.88 -20.90 -7.24
N PHE A 106 -13.78 -20.61 -8.54
CA PHE A 106 -13.37 -19.28 -9.02
C PHE A 106 -14.43 -18.23 -8.73
N VAL A 107 -14.08 -17.23 -7.90
CA VAL A 107 -14.98 -16.14 -7.46
C VAL A 107 -15.44 -15.24 -8.62
N LEU A 108 -14.68 -15.15 -9.71
CA LEU A 108 -14.93 -14.24 -10.83
C LEU A 108 -15.62 -14.90 -12.04
N LEU A 109 -15.77 -16.24 -12.06
CA LEU A 109 -16.42 -16.97 -13.14
C LEU A 109 -17.80 -17.47 -12.67
N PRO A 110 -18.83 -17.46 -13.53
CA PRO A 110 -20.06 -18.20 -13.27
C PRO A 110 -19.70 -19.65 -12.98
N ARG A 111 -20.22 -20.21 -11.87
CA ARG A 111 -19.99 -21.62 -11.55
C ARG A 111 -20.54 -22.46 -12.70
N VAL A 112 -19.64 -23.05 -13.50
CA VAL A 112 -20.02 -24.03 -14.52
C VAL A 112 -20.30 -25.32 -13.78
N VAL A 113 -21.55 -25.49 -13.36
CA VAL A 113 -22.07 -26.77 -12.88
C VAL A 113 -22.43 -27.58 -14.12
N LEU A 114 -21.69 -28.66 -14.37
CA LEU A 114 -22.07 -29.73 -15.31
C LEU A 114 -22.96 -30.74 -14.58
#